data_AF-A0A6B2G6F4-F1
#
_entry.id   AF-A0A6B2G6F4-F1
#
_cell.length_a   1.000
_cell.length_b   1.000
_cell.length_c   1.000
_cell.angle_alpha   90.00
_cell.angle_beta   90.00
_cell.angle_gamma   90.00
#
_symmetry.space_group_name_H-M   'P 1'
#
loop_
_entity.id
_entity.type
_entity.pdbx_description
1 polymer ?
#
loop_
_entity_poly.entity_id
_entity_poly.type
_entity_poly.pdbx_seq_one_letter_code
_entity_poly.pdbx_strand_id
1 'polypeptide(L)'
;MSEKSPERLLTLILETVDLLLNCSAHKILKKENHILTTFPFLSKFNMIDYCSINRRLAVGTTKGQFALFDIRSLRCTLLHSFNGPITCLKFSVDGRQLVAYCYDEMKICIWNTHFSLFGLLSSTPKAGVCFHLKQQKKVNNNQINKIHLIWKNANSFKLVFDENYELSFTV
;
A
#
# COMPACT_ATOMS: atom_id res chain seq x y z
N MET A 1 -17.88 3.40 25.77
CA MET A 1 -17.67 2.10 25.09
C MET A 1 -17.64 2.24 23.55
N SER A 2 -17.00 3.27 22.97
CA SER A 2 -17.09 3.54 21.52
C SER A 2 -15.74 3.66 20.77
N GLU A 3 -14.60 3.39 21.41
CA GLU A 3 -13.27 3.50 20.74
C GLU A 3 -12.85 2.27 19.91
N LYS A 4 -13.62 1.16 19.92
CA LYS A 4 -13.25 -0.10 19.24
C LYS A 4 -13.57 -0.16 17.74
N SER A 5 -14.21 0.86 17.16
CA SER A 5 -14.69 0.81 15.78
C SER A 5 -13.61 0.94 14.70
N PRO A 6 -12.54 1.77 14.85
CA PRO A 6 -11.53 1.92 13.79
C PRO A 6 -10.58 0.71 13.75
N GLU A 7 -10.15 0.20 14.90
CA GLU A 7 -9.21 -0.93 14.95
C GLU A 7 -9.81 -2.22 14.40
N ARG A 8 -11.10 -2.48 14.67
CA ARG A 8 -11.82 -3.61 14.06
C ARG A 8 -11.90 -3.49 12.55
N LEU A 9 -12.12 -2.28 12.03
CA LEU A 9 -12.13 -2.04 10.60
C LEU A 9 -10.75 -2.29 9.98
N LEU A 10 -9.65 -1.90 10.65
CA LEU A 10 -8.30 -2.19 10.20
C LEU A 10 -8.04 -3.70 10.10
N THR A 11 -8.54 -4.49 11.04
CA THR A 11 -8.39 -5.96 10.99
C THR A 11 -9.20 -6.63 9.89
N LEU A 12 -10.26 -5.97 9.41
CA LEU A 12 -11.18 -6.47 8.38
C LEU A 12 -11.03 -5.73 7.04
N ILE A 13 -10.00 -4.90 6.90
CA ILE A 13 -9.90 -3.98 5.76
C ILE A 13 -9.71 -4.75 4.45
N LEU A 14 -9.00 -5.86 4.50
CA LEU A 14 -8.74 -6.70 3.33
C LEU A 14 -10.04 -7.37 2.85
N GLU A 15 -10.79 -7.97 3.76
CA GLU A 15 -12.09 -8.58 3.49
C GLU A 15 -13.11 -7.54 3.02
N THR A 16 -13.08 -6.36 3.61
CA THR A 16 -13.94 -5.23 3.20
C THR A 16 -13.63 -4.81 1.77
N VAL A 17 -12.34 -4.63 1.43
CA VAL A 17 -11.93 -4.26 0.07
C VAL A 17 -12.30 -5.36 -0.93
N ASP A 18 -12.06 -6.63 -0.60
CA ASP A 18 -12.39 -7.75 -1.48
C ASP A 18 -13.90 -7.84 -1.75
N LEU A 19 -14.73 -7.66 -0.71
CA LEU A 19 -16.20 -7.57 -0.87
C LEU A 19 -16.59 -6.39 -1.75
N LEU A 20 -16.01 -5.21 -1.55
CA LEU A 20 -16.31 -4.03 -2.37
C LEU A 20 -15.94 -4.27 -3.83
N LEU A 21 -14.77 -4.84 -4.09
CA LEU A 21 -14.33 -5.19 -5.44
C LEU A 21 -15.29 -6.17 -6.09
N ASN A 22 -15.60 -7.29 -5.45
CA ASN A 22 -16.48 -8.31 -6.03
C ASN A 22 -17.91 -7.80 -6.27
N CYS A 23 -18.44 -6.95 -5.37
CA CYS A 23 -19.78 -6.36 -5.52
C CYS A 23 -19.85 -5.26 -6.60
N SER A 24 -18.77 -4.50 -6.83
CA SER A 24 -18.77 -3.30 -7.69
C SER A 24 -18.09 -3.46 -9.05
N ALA A 25 -17.25 -4.49 -9.22
CA ALA A 25 -16.32 -4.61 -10.33
C ALA A 25 -16.95 -4.76 -11.71
N HIS A 26 -18.14 -5.34 -11.83
CA HIS A 26 -18.65 -5.66 -13.16
C HIS A 26 -19.26 -4.47 -13.91
N LYS A 27 -19.83 -3.47 -13.22
CA LYS A 27 -20.55 -2.36 -13.88
C LYS A 27 -19.94 -0.97 -13.64
N ILE A 28 -19.39 -0.71 -12.45
CA ILE A 28 -18.94 0.65 -12.06
C ILE A 28 -17.45 0.83 -12.38
N LEU A 29 -16.61 -0.13 -12.03
CA LEU A 29 -15.15 -0.05 -12.23
C LEU A 29 -14.70 -0.19 -13.71
N LYS A 30 -15.60 -0.58 -14.62
CA LYS A 30 -15.36 -0.45 -16.07
C LYS A 30 -15.55 0.97 -16.59
N LYS A 31 -16.42 1.76 -15.94
CA LYS A 31 -16.73 3.16 -16.31
C LYS A 31 -15.85 4.16 -15.56
N GLU A 32 -15.59 3.93 -14.28
CA GLU A 32 -14.70 4.78 -13.49
C GLU A 32 -13.27 4.25 -13.54
N ASN A 33 -12.32 5.12 -13.91
CA ASN A 33 -10.91 4.76 -14.03
C ASN A 33 -10.17 4.73 -12.68
N HIS A 34 -10.82 5.12 -11.57
CA HIS A 34 -10.15 5.32 -10.28
C HIS A 34 -10.96 4.78 -9.10
N ILE A 35 -10.58 3.64 -8.55
CA ILE A 35 -11.35 3.00 -7.46
C ILE A 35 -11.53 3.88 -6.22
N LEU A 36 -10.55 4.75 -5.90
CA LEU A 36 -10.66 5.64 -4.74
C LEU A 36 -11.64 6.81 -4.98
N THR A 37 -12.08 7.08 -6.23
CA THR A 37 -13.20 8.03 -6.44
C THR A 37 -14.53 7.37 -6.13
N THR A 38 -14.67 6.08 -6.47
CA THR A 38 -15.85 5.28 -6.14
C THR A 38 -15.94 4.99 -4.63
N PHE A 39 -14.80 4.75 -3.98
CA PHE A 39 -14.72 4.48 -2.53
C PHE A 39 -13.76 5.45 -1.82
N PRO A 40 -14.13 6.74 -1.64
CA PRO A 40 -13.26 7.75 -1.07
C PRO A 40 -12.78 7.45 0.35
N PHE A 41 -13.55 6.68 1.11
CA PHE A 41 -13.19 6.32 2.48
C PHE A 41 -11.90 5.48 2.56
N LEU A 42 -11.55 4.74 1.50
CA LEU A 42 -10.31 3.94 1.44
C LEU A 42 -9.06 4.83 1.44
N SER A 43 -9.15 6.08 0.96
CA SER A 43 -8.02 7.02 0.93
C SER A 43 -7.59 7.51 2.32
N LYS A 44 -8.38 7.23 3.36
CA LYS A 44 -8.07 7.56 4.75
C LYS A 44 -7.06 6.60 5.39
N PHE A 45 -6.76 5.48 4.73
CA PHE A 45 -5.83 4.47 5.23
C PHE A 45 -4.52 4.54 4.46
N ASN A 46 -3.44 4.96 5.11
CA ASN A 46 -2.13 5.05 4.44
C ASN A 46 -1.60 3.69 3.97
N MET A 47 -2.12 2.59 4.51
CA MET A 47 -1.84 1.22 4.06
C MET A 47 -2.60 0.84 2.78
N ILE A 48 -3.34 1.76 2.15
CA ILE A 48 -4.04 1.55 0.89
C ILE A 48 -3.56 2.55 -0.15
N ASP A 49 -3.20 2.07 -1.34
CA ASP A 49 -2.89 2.95 -2.47
C ASP A 49 -3.36 2.34 -3.79
N TYR A 50 -3.75 3.19 -4.74
CA TYR A 50 -4.21 2.77 -6.06
C TYR A 50 -3.32 3.37 -7.15
N CYS A 51 -2.85 2.51 -8.05
CA CYS A 51 -2.13 2.92 -9.24
C CYS A 51 -3.08 2.91 -10.45
N SER A 52 -3.36 4.09 -10.98
CA SER A 52 -4.21 4.26 -12.17
C SER A 52 -3.57 3.73 -13.46
N ILE A 53 -2.23 3.74 -13.55
CA ILE A 53 -1.47 3.28 -14.73
C ILE A 53 -1.66 1.78 -14.94
N ASN A 54 -1.38 0.98 -13.91
CA ASN A 54 -1.49 -0.47 -14.00
C ASN A 54 -2.84 -1.02 -13.50
N ARG A 55 -3.74 -0.14 -13.02
CA ARG A 55 -5.05 -0.45 -12.43
C ARG A 55 -4.94 -1.49 -11.31
N ARG A 56 -4.03 -1.24 -10.37
CA ARG A 56 -3.84 -2.09 -9.19
C ARG A 56 -4.12 -1.35 -7.91
N LEU A 57 -4.72 -2.05 -6.97
CA LEU A 57 -4.93 -1.60 -5.60
C LEU A 57 -4.05 -2.42 -4.67
N ALA A 58 -3.26 -1.75 -3.84
CA ALA A 58 -2.49 -2.39 -2.78
C ALA A 58 -3.19 -2.14 -1.44
N VAL A 59 -3.30 -3.19 -0.61
CA VAL A 59 -3.93 -3.12 0.71
C VAL A 59 -3.03 -3.83 1.72
N GLY A 60 -2.47 -3.07 2.66
CA GLY A 60 -1.66 -3.59 3.75
C GLY A 60 -2.51 -4.25 4.84
N THR A 61 -1.88 -5.19 5.56
CA THR A 61 -2.53 -5.93 6.64
C THR A 61 -1.81 -5.69 7.98
N THR A 62 -2.47 -6.08 9.07
CA THR A 62 -1.89 -6.06 10.41
C THR A 62 -0.86 -7.16 10.65
N LYS A 63 -0.69 -8.10 9.71
CA LYS A 63 0.24 -9.24 9.78
C LYS A 63 1.48 -9.09 8.89
N GLY A 64 1.74 -7.88 8.40
CA GLY A 64 2.92 -7.55 7.59
C GLY A 64 2.90 -8.05 6.15
N GLN A 65 1.73 -8.52 5.72
CA GLN A 65 1.43 -8.83 4.33
C GLN A 65 0.71 -7.64 3.67
N PHE A 66 0.78 -7.54 2.35
CA PHE A 66 -0.14 -6.73 1.58
C PHE A 66 -0.76 -7.55 0.44
N ALA A 67 -2.04 -7.29 0.18
CA ALA A 67 -2.72 -7.80 -0.99
C ALA A 67 -2.54 -6.84 -2.15
N LEU A 68 -2.29 -7.39 -3.33
CA LEU A 68 -2.25 -6.67 -4.59
C LEU A 68 -3.39 -7.16 -5.48
N PHE A 69 -4.38 -6.29 -5.69
CA PHE A 69 -5.53 -6.56 -6.54
C PHE A 69 -5.29 -6.00 -7.94
N ASP A 70 -5.41 -6.85 -8.96
CA ASP A 70 -5.56 -6.42 -10.34
C ASP A 70 -7.05 -6.16 -10.60
N ILE A 71 -7.42 -4.89 -10.76
CA ILE A 71 -8.83 -4.48 -10.86
C ILE A 71 -9.48 -4.97 -12.17
N ARG A 72 -8.69 -5.22 -13.22
CA ARG A 72 -9.21 -5.66 -14.52
C ARG A 72 -9.63 -7.12 -14.48
N SER A 73 -8.82 -7.94 -13.82
CA SER A 73 -9.01 -9.40 -13.74
C SER A 73 -9.60 -9.88 -12.42
N LEU A 74 -9.73 -8.99 -11.43
CA LEU A 74 -10.12 -9.28 -10.04
C LEU A 74 -9.23 -10.34 -9.37
N ARG A 75 -7.99 -10.47 -9.83
CA ARG A 75 -7.02 -11.37 -9.23
C ARG A 75 -6.36 -10.68 -8.04
N CYS A 76 -6.33 -11.37 -6.92
CA CYS A 76 -5.61 -10.96 -5.73
C CYS A 76 -4.35 -11.81 -5.56
N THR A 77 -3.24 -11.18 -5.19
CA THR A 77 -2.02 -11.86 -4.75
C THR A 77 -1.61 -11.31 -3.39
N LEU A 78 -1.40 -12.18 -2.41
CA LEU A 78 -0.93 -11.81 -1.08
C LEU A 78 0.59 -11.94 -1.00
N LEU A 79 1.26 -10.87 -0.57
CA LEU A 79 2.71 -10.76 -0.55
C LEU A 79 3.21 -10.41 0.85
N HIS A 80 4.26 -11.10 1.29
CA HIS A 80 4.83 -10.94 2.63
C HIS A 80 6.01 -9.97 2.61
N SER A 81 5.97 -8.89 3.41
CA SER A 81 7.06 -7.89 3.50
C SER A 81 7.66 -7.79 4.91
N PHE A 82 6.79 -7.93 5.92
CA PHE A 82 7.06 -7.68 7.33
C PHE A 82 6.36 -8.74 8.17
N ASN A 83 6.68 -8.78 9.45
CA ASN A 83 5.99 -9.55 10.48
C ASN A 83 5.00 -8.68 11.29
N GLY A 84 5.15 -7.35 11.28
CA GLY A 84 4.28 -6.38 11.95
C GLY A 84 3.35 -5.60 10.99
N PRO A 85 2.42 -4.78 11.52
CA PRO A 85 1.43 -4.05 10.72
C PRO A 85 2.08 -3.14 9.67
N ILE A 86 1.53 -3.17 8.45
CA ILE A 86 1.93 -2.22 7.41
C ILE A 86 1.38 -0.85 7.76
N THR A 87 2.27 0.10 7.96
CA THR A 87 1.93 1.48 8.31
C THR A 87 1.49 2.26 7.08
N CYS A 88 2.24 2.15 5.98
CA CYS A 88 1.90 2.82 4.74
C CYS A 88 2.43 2.11 3.48
N LEU A 89 1.71 2.33 2.38
CA LEU A 89 2.01 1.85 1.03
C LEU A 89 1.97 3.03 0.04
N LYS A 90 2.85 3.03 -0.96
CA LYS A 90 2.76 4.00 -2.05
C LYS A 90 3.36 3.50 -3.36
N PHE A 91 2.54 3.46 -4.41
CA PHE A 91 3.01 3.20 -5.76
C PHE A 91 3.83 4.39 -6.28
N SER A 92 4.87 4.09 -7.04
CA SER A 92 5.58 5.09 -7.82
C SER A 92 4.66 5.72 -8.85
N VAL A 93 4.97 6.96 -9.24
CA VAL A 93 4.17 7.72 -10.21
C VAL A 93 4.06 6.99 -11.55
N ASP A 94 5.09 6.23 -11.93
CA ASP A 94 5.14 5.42 -13.15
C ASP A 94 4.54 4.01 -12.98
N GLY A 95 4.09 3.64 -11.77
CA GLY A 95 3.48 2.36 -11.44
C GLY A 95 4.42 1.15 -11.50
N ARG A 96 5.73 1.36 -11.59
CA ARG A 96 6.76 0.31 -11.67
C ARG A 96 7.19 -0.24 -10.32
N GLN A 97 7.02 0.56 -9.27
CA GLN A 97 7.42 0.20 -7.93
C GLN A 97 6.29 0.44 -6.93
N LEU A 98 6.35 -0.29 -5.82
CA LEU A 98 5.53 -0.07 -4.63
C LEU A 98 6.46 -0.04 -3.42
N VAL A 99 6.42 1.05 -2.66
CA VAL A 99 7.10 1.14 -1.37
C VAL A 99 6.13 0.75 -0.27
N ALA A 100 6.61 -0.08 0.64
CA ALA A 100 5.92 -0.46 1.86
C ALA A 100 6.78 -0.09 3.07
N TYR A 101 6.15 0.37 4.15
CA TYR A 101 6.82 0.69 5.40
C TYR A 101 6.10 0.09 6.60
N CYS A 102 6.88 -0.44 7.55
CA CYS A 102 6.42 -0.89 8.86
C CYS A 102 7.14 -0.09 9.95
N TYR A 103 6.37 0.64 10.75
CA TYR A 103 6.88 1.47 11.84
C TYR A 103 7.50 0.65 12.97
N ASP A 104 6.88 -0.48 13.34
CA ASP A 104 7.34 -1.33 14.45
C ASP A 104 8.67 -2.02 14.14
N GLU A 105 8.88 -2.37 12.87
CA GLU A 105 10.14 -2.96 12.39
C GLU A 105 11.15 -1.93 11.91
N MET A 106 10.78 -0.65 11.83
CA MET A 106 11.59 0.41 11.24
C MET A 106 12.11 0.04 9.85
N LYS A 107 11.30 -0.64 9.05
CA LYS A 107 11.75 -1.29 7.81
C LYS A 107 10.97 -0.78 6.61
N ILE A 108 11.70 -0.46 5.55
CA ILE A 108 11.15 -0.13 4.23
C ILE A 108 11.44 -1.29 3.29
N CYS A 109 10.46 -1.66 2.47
CA CYS A 109 10.62 -2.62 1.37
C CYS A 109 10.10 -2.01 0.08
N ILE A 110 10.89 -2.12 -0.98
CA ILE A 110 10.58 -1.66 -2.33
C ILE A 110 10.28 -2.89 -3.18
N TRP A 111 9.13 -2.91 -3.83
CA TRP A 111 8.63 -4.01 -4.64
C TRP A 111 8.57 -3.61 -6.10
N ASN A 112 9.06 -4.47 -6.98
CA ASN A 112 8.86 -4.32 -8.42
C ASN A 112 7.48 -4.83 -8.79
N THR A 113 6.63 -3.93 -9.30
CA THR A 113 5.24 -4.23 -9.67
C THR A 113 5.07 -4.47 -11.16
N HIS A 114 6.11 -4.28 -11.97
CA HIS A 114 6.02 -4.47 -13.42
C HIS A 114 5.86 -5.94 -13.82
N PHE A 115 5.13 -6.16 -14.91
CA PHE A 115 5.19 -7.41 -15.67
C PHE A 115 6.53 -7.48 -16.41
N SER A 116 7.24 -8.60 -16.29
CA SER A 116 8.36 -8.88 -17.18
C SER A 116 7.82 -9.21 -18.57
N LEU A 117 8.13 -8.36 -19.56
CA LEU A 117 7.76 -8.60 -20.96
C LEU A 117 8.49 -9.81 -21.58
N PHE A 118 9.53 -10.32 -20.92
CA PHE A 118 10.27 -11.52 -21.34
C PHE A 118 9.88 -12.77 -20.54
N GLY A 119 8.89 -12.68 -19.64
CA GLY A 119 8.53 -13.75 -18.72
C GLY A 119 7.28 -14.52 -19.13
N LEU A 120 7.45 -15.58 -19.92
CA LEU A 120 6.48 -16.68 -20.07
C LEU A 120 6.20 -17.41 -18.73
N LEU A 121 6.81 -16.99 -17.61
CA LEU A 121 6.70 -17.61 -16.29
C LEU A 121 6.46 -16.52 -15.21
N SER A 122 5.23 -16.48 -14.72
CA SER A 122 4.73 -15.76 -13.52
C SER A 122 4.92 -14.23 -13.46
N SER A 123 3.80 -13.52 -13.39
CA SER A 123 3.67 -12.07 -13.21
C SER A 123 3.63 -11.62 -11.75
N THR A 124 4.15 -12.46 -10.84
CA THR A 124 4.13 -12.19 -9.41
C THR A 124 5.11 -11.05 -9.08
N PRO A 125 4.66 -9.98 -8.41
CA PRO A 125 5.55 -8.93 -7.94
C PRO A 125 6.67 -9.52 -7.09
N LYS A 126 7.89 -9.00 -7.27
CA LYS A 126 9.07 -9.46 -6.53
C LYS A 126 9.53 -8.37 -5.58
N ALA A 127 9.93 -8.78 -4.38
CA ALA A 127 10.65 -7.90 -3.48
C ALA A 127 11.94 -7.46 -4.18
N GLY A 128 12.15 -6.15 -4.30
CA GLY A 128 13.36 -5.57 -4.86
C GLY A 128 14.42 -5.47 -3.77
N VAL A 129 14.27 -4.49 -2.88
CA VAL A 129 15.22 -4.19 -1.80
C VAL A 129 14.47 -3.84 -0.53
N CYS A 130 14.94 -4.33 0.61
CA CYS A 130 14.47 -3.89 1.93
C CYS A 130 15.64 -3.35 2.76
N PHE A 131 15.38 -2.32 3.56
CA PHE A 131 16.38 -1.76 4.46
C PHE A 131 15.75 -1.25 5.76
N HIS A 132 16.54 -1.23 6.83
CA HIS A 132 16.14 -0.73 8.14
C HIS A 132 16.57 0.72 8.30
N LEU A 133 15.72 1.52 8.94
CA LEU A 133 16.08 2.88 9.35
C LEU A 133 17.14 2.81 10.46
N LYS A 134 18.05 3.78 10.48
CA LYS A 134 19.08 3.87 11.51
C LYS A 134 18.52 4.27 12.88
N GLN A 135 17.40 4.98 12.89
CA GLN A 135 16.78 5.50 14.11
C GLN A 135 15.26 5.53 13.97
N GLN A 136 14.56 5.13 15.04
CA GLN A 136 13.11 5.25 15.14
C GLN A 136 12.79 6.63 15.68
N LYS A 137 11.97 7.39 14.97
CA LYS A 137 11.27 8.52 15.58
C LYS A 137 10.18 7.94 16.48
N LYS A 138 10.22 8.22 17.78
CA LYS A 138 9.12 7.88 18.69
C LYS A 138 7.92 8.78 18.38
N VAL A 139 6.84 8.17 17.95
CA VAL A 139 5.58 8.81 17.61
C VAL A 139 4.50 8.23 18.53
N ASN A 140 3.57 9.06 19.03
CA ASN A 140 2.44 8.57 19.82
C ASN A 140 1.54 7.68 18.93
N ASN A 141 0.86 6.68 19.49
CA ASN A 141 0.01 5.76 18.70
C ASN A 141 -0.99 6.50 17.80
N ASN A 142 -1.60 7.58 18.30
CA ASN A 142 -2.58 8.38 17.55
C ASN A 142 -1.96 9.15 16.36
N GLN A 143 -0.64 9.29 16.32
CA GLN A 143 0.12 9.95 15.26
C GLN A 143 0.71 8.98 14.25
N ILE A 144 0.68 7.66 14.49
CA ILE A 144 1.14 6.64 13.52
C ILE A 144 0.37 6.77 12.19
N ASN A 145 -0.92 7.10 12.26
CA ASN A 145 -1.76 7.34 11.08
C ASN A 145 -1.36 8.59 10.27
N LYS A 146 -0.46 9.44 10.78
CA LYS A 146 0.10 10.57 10.02
C LYS A 146 1.32 10.16 9.19
N ILE A 147 1.91 8.99 9.47
CA ILE A 147 3.08 8.49 8.76
C ILE A 147 2.65 8.06 7.35
N HIS A 148 3.24 8.66 6.33
CA HIS A 148 2.91 8.38 4.94
C HIS A 148 4.12 8.51 4.02
N LEU A 149 3.98 7.94 2.82
CA LEU A 149 5.00 7.93 1.79
C LEU A 149 4.62 8.88 0.65
N ILE A 150 5.59 9.63 0.14
CA ILE A 150 5.41 10.55 -0.99
C ILE A 150 6.51 10.30 -2.02
N TRP A 151 6.14 9.92 -3.24
CA TRP A 151 7.06 9.90 -4.37
C TRP A 151 7.33 11.32 -4.86
N LYS A 152 8.60 11.66 -5.09
CA LYS A 152 9.03 12.92 -5.71
C LYS A 152 9.24 12.77 -7.20
N ASN A 153 9.74 11.62 -7.64
CA ASN A 153 9.85 11.23 -9.05
C ASN A 153 9.89 9.69 -9.13
N ALA A 154 10.28 9.10 -10.27
CA ALA A 154 10.33 7.65 -10.41
C ALA A 154 11.39 6.95 -9.54
N ASN A 155 12.43 7.68 -9.11
CA ASN A 155 13.60 7.12 -8.45
C ASN A 155 13.78 7.64 -7.02
N SER A 156 12.93 8.55 -6.53
CA SER A 156 13.05 9.05 -5.17
C SER A 156 11.70 9.28 -4.50
N PHE A 157 11.68 8.94 -3.21
CA PHE A 157 10.51 9.08 -2.36
C PHE A 157 10.92 9.56 -0.96
N LYS A 158 9.91 10.01 -0.21
CA LYS A 158 10.05 10.41 1.19
C LYS A 158 9.16 9.57 2.08
N LEU A 159 9.66 9.25 3.26
CA LEU A 159 8.87 8.80 4.41
C LEU A 159 8.66 10.00 5.33
N VAL A 160 7.43 10.46 5.45
CA VAL A 160 7.04 11.62 6.26
C VAL A 160 6.39 11.12 7.54
N PHE A 161 6.91 11.52 8.69
CA PHE A 161 6.32 11.18 10.00
C PHE A 161 5.38 12.28 10.48
N ASP A 162 5.79 13.52 10.32
CA ASP A 162 5.02 14.74 10.58
C ASP A 162 5.64 15.92 9.81
N GLU A 163 5.12 17.13 10.04
CA GLU A 163 5.56 18.36 9.37
C GLU A 163 7.04 18.70 9.60
N ASN A 164 7.64 18.17 10.67
CA ASN A 164 9.00 18.52 11.09
C ASN A 164 10.01 17.39 10.87
N TYR A 165 9.58 16.21 10.41
CA TYR A 165 10.47 15.07 10.25
C TYR A 165 10.08 14.17 9.08
N GLU A 166 10.99 14.11 8.12
CA GLU A 166 10.91 13.27 6.95
C GLU A 166 12.29 12.69 6.63
N LEU A 167 12.29 11.53 5.97
CA LEU A 167 13.48 10.87 5.45
C LEU A 167 13.35 10.74 3.94
N SER A 168 14.41 11.02 3.20
CA SER A 168 14.44 10.90 1.73
C SER A 168 15.24 9.68 1.30
N PHE A 169 14.76 9.00 0.26
CA PHE A 169 15.33 7.78 -0.28
C PHE A 169 15.45 7.88 -1.80
N THR A 170 16.48 7.25 -2.34
CA THR A 170 16.71 7.09 -3.78
C THR A 170 16.83 5.60 -4.10
N VAL A 171 16.21 5.17 -5.20
CA VAL A 171 16.14 3.78 -5.68
C VAL A 171 16.90 3.63 -6.98
#